data_AF-A0A916J5S4-F1
#
_entry.id   AF-A0A916J5S4-F1
#
_cell.length_a   1.000
_cell.length_b   1.000
_cell.length_c   1.000
_cell.angle_alpha   90.00
_cell.angle_beta   90.00
_cell.angle_gamma   90.00
#
_symmetry.space_group_name_H-M   'P 1'
#
loop_
_entity.id
_entity.type
_entity.pdbx_description
1 polymer ?
#
loop_
_entity_poly.entity_id
_entity_poly.type
_entity_poly.pdbx_seq_one_letter_code
_entity_poly.pdbx_strand_id
1 'polypeptide(L)'
;MTTKPHLVADNGAAEAAEAELAMRYPHLREQSRAMADADAETRIWAIQAGYRIPYRRSKEILERMEELLAHPPIDRMPNLLIVACSNNGKTNLLRRFMDNHPPDQNPEGEAAIVPAVMVRLSSPDIG
;
A
#
# COMPACT_ATOMS: atom_id res chain seq x y z
N MET A 1 29.58 12.52 -28.49
CA MET A 1 30.48 11.96 -27.46
C MET A 1 30.52 12.96 -26.30
N THR A 2 29.69 12.76 -25.28
CA THR A 2 29.78 13.48 -24.00
C THR A 2 29.46 12.47 -22.90
N THR A 3 30.48 12.13 -22.13
CA THR A 3 30.46 11.10 -21.09
C THR A 3 29.69 11.61 -19.87
N LYS A 4 28.63 10.88 -19.47
CA LYS A 4 27.99 11.05 -18.15
C LYS A 4 29.02 10.72 -17.07
N PRO A 5 29.25 11.58 -16.06
CA PRO A 5 30.07 11.20 -14.91
C PRO A 5 29.36 10.07 -14.17
N HIS A 6 30.08 8.96 -14.01
CA HIS A 6 29.67 7.82 -13.20
C HIS A 6 29.85 8.23 -11.73
N LEU A 7 28.79 8.72 -11.09
CA LEU A 7 28.76 8.85 -9.63
C LEU A 7 28.64 7.44 -9.07
N VAL A 8 29.77 6.83 -8.73
CA VAL A 8 29.79 5.64 -7.88
C VAL A 8 29.31 6.14 -6.51
N ALA A 9 28.05 5.85 -6.18
CA ALA A 9 27.55 6.07 -4.83
C ALA A 9 28.45 5.26 -3.88
N ASP A 10 28.90 5.94 -2.82
CA ASP A 10 29.72 5.39 -1.75
C ASP A 10 28.87 4.38 -0.94
N ASN A 11 28.67 3.18 -1.50
CA ASN A 11 27.86 2.11 -0.92
C ASN A 11 28.41 1.63 0.44
N GLY A 12 29.71 1.85 0.70
CA GLY A 12 30.35 1.41 1.94
C GLY A 12 29.90 2.19 3.18
N ALA A 13 29.62 3.49 3.05
CA ALA A 13 29.13 4.31 4.16
C ALA A 13 27.69 3.95 4.56
N ALA A 14 26.85 3.62 3.56
CA ALA A 14 25.47 3.20 3.80
C ALA A 14 25.39 1.81 4.45
N GLU A 15 26.22 0.85 4.01
CA GLU A 15 26.31 -0.48 4.62
C GLU A 15 26.84 -0.43 6.06
N ALA A 16 27.85 0.42 6.34
CA ALA A 16 28.38 0.57 7.70
C ALA A 16 27.33 1.16 8.67
N ALA A 17 26.56 2.14 8.22
CA ALA A 17 25.47 2.72 9.00
C ALA A 17 24.31 1.72 9.23
N GLU A 18 23.99 0.89 8.23
CA GLU A 18 22.97 -0.16 8.35
C GLU A 18 23.40 -1.25 9.35
N ALA A 19 24.67 -1.66 9.32
CA ALA A 19 25.24 -2.61 10.28
C ALA A 19 25.20 -2.08 11.73
N GLU A 20 25.48 -0.78 11.94
CA GLU A 20 25.37 -0.17 13.27
C GLU A 20 23.92 -0.17 13.78
N LEU A 21 22.97 0.22 12.91
CA LEU A 21 21.54 0.18 13.22
C LEU A 21 21.04 -1.24 13.49
N ALA A 22 21.54 -2.23 12.76
CA ALA A 22 21.23 -3.65 12.97
C ALA A 22 21.69 -4.13 14.34
N MET A 23 22.85 -3.67 14.81
CA MET A 23 23.39 -4.00 16.13
C MET A 23 22.63 -3.28 17.25
N ARG A 24 22.23 -2.02 17.06
CA ARG A 24 21.46 -1.23 18.03
C ARG A 24 20.02 -1.70 18.17
N TYR A 25 19.40 -2.14 17.07
CA TYR A 25 18.01 -2.57 17.01
C TYR A 25 17.84 -3.97 16.37
N PRO A 26 18.40 -5.02 16.98
CA PRO A 26 18.44 -6.36 16.39
C PRO A 26 17.05 -7.01 16.28
N HIS A 27 16.12 -6.59 17.13
CA HIS A 27 14.73 -7.07 17.16
C HIS A 27 13.81 -6.33 16.18
N LEU A 28 14.27 -5.22 15.60
CA LEU A 28 13.51 -4.47 14.60
C LEU A 28 13.84 -4.97 13.20
N ARG A 29 12.82 -4.94 12.33
CA ARG A 29 13.00 -5.11 10.89
C ARG A 29 13.81 -3.93 10.36
N GLU A 30 14.61 -4.17 9.32
CA GLU A 30 15.45 -3.17 8.65
C GLU A 30 14.74 -1.83 8.42
N GLN A 31 13.54 -1.86 7.80
CA GLN A 31 12.72 -0.66 7.53
C GLN A 31 12.32 0.12 8.80
N SER A 32 12.27 -0.53 9.96
CA SER A 32 11.91 0.09 11.23
C SER A 32 13.14 0.64 11.98
N ARG A 33 14.36 0.18 11.67
CA ARG A 33 15.58 0.61 12.36
C ARG A 33 15.91 2.06 12.05
N ALA A 34 15.85 2.44 10.77
CA ALA A 34 16.09 3.82 10.34
C ALA A 34 15.09 4.81 10.98
N MET A 35 13.82 4.41 11.08
CA MET A 35 12.79 5.23 11.75
C MET A 35 12.96 5.31 13.27
N ALA A 36 13.57 4.31 13.90
CA ALA A 36 13.79 4.31 15.35
C ALA A 36 14.87 5.32 15.76
N ASP A 37 15.90 5.48 14.93
CA ASP A 37 17.04 6.38 15.13
C ASP A 37 16.80 7.80 14.56
N ALA A 38 15.69 8.01 13.84
CA ALA A 38 15.29 9.32 13.35
C ALA A 38 14.96 10.29 14.49
N ASP A 39 15.02 11.59 14.19
CA ASP A 39 14.70 12.65 15.14
C ASP A 39 13.24 12.57 15.61
N ALA A 40 12.96 13.24 16.74
CA ALA A 40 11.65 13.21 17.37
C ALA A 40 10.52 13.72 16.46
N GLU A 41 10.76 14.78 15.66
CA GLU A 41 9.74 15.34 14.77
C GLU A 41 9.39 14.37 13.66
N THR A 42 10.40 13.79 13.00
CA THR A 42 10.23 12.76 11.95
C THR A 42 9.46 11.55 12.48
N ARG A 43 9.79 11.09 13.70
CA ARG A 43 9.10 9.98 14.35
C ARG A 43 7.65 10.30 14.69
N ILE A 44 7.38 11.48 15.26
CA ILE A 44 6.03 11.93 15.58
C ILE A 44 5.18 12.03 14.31
N TRP A 45 5.72 12.64 13.27
CA TRP A 45 5.06 12.76 11.98
C TRP A 45 4.71 11.39 11.39
N ALA A 46 5.65 10.44 11.41
CA ALA A 46 5.41 9.10 10.88
C ALA A 46 4.33 8.32 11.66
N ILE A 47 4.26 8.49 12.99
CA ILE A 47 3.19 7.92 13.81
C ILE A 47 1.84 8.54 13.43
N GLN A 48 1.79 9.86 13.28
CA GLN A 48 0.57 10.60 12.93
C GLN A 48 0.09 10.32 11.51
N ALA A 49 1.01 10.12 10.56
CA ALA A 49 0.70 9.72 9.19
C ALA A 49 -0.02 8.36 9.12
N GLY A 50 0.12 7.55 10.18
CA GLY A 50 -0.55 6.28 10.34
C GLY A 50 0.19 5.16 9.59
N TYR A 51 0.62 4.15 10.34
CA TYR A 51 1.27 2.98 9.76
C TYR A 51 0.23 1.93 9.35
N ARG A 52 0.27 1.50 8.09
CA ARG A 52 -0.59 0.43 7.58
C ARG A 52 0.03 -0.91 7.97
N ILE A 53 -0.53 -1.61 8.95
CA ILE A 53 -0.06 -2.95 9.32
C ILE A 53 -0.65 -3.97 8.33
N PRO A 54 0.15 -4.60 7.46
CA PRO A 54 -0.33 -5.72 6.65
C PRO A 54 -0.54 -6.91 7.58
N TYR A 55 -1.79 -7.27 7.83
CA TYR A 55 -2.14 -8.50 8.52
C TYR A 55 -2.41 -9.60 7.48
N ARG A 56 -2.06 -10.85 7.77
CA ARG A 56 -2.15 -11.97 6.80
C ARG A 56 -3.47 -12.02 6.02
N ARG A 57 -4.61 -11.84 6.71
CA ARG A 57 -5.95 -11.84 6.08
C ARG A 57 -6.16 -10.69 5.08
N SER A 58 -5.48 -9.54 5.21
CA SER A 58 -5.62 -8.46 4.24
C SER A 58 -5.06 -8.86 2.87
N LYS A 59 -3.96 -9.62 2.87
CA LYS A 59 -3.36 -10.15 1.65
C LYS A 59 -4.29 -11.14 0.96
N GLU A 60 -4.81 -12.10 1.70
CA GLU A 60 -5.75 -13.12 1.19
C GLU A 60 -7.02 -12.48 0.59
N ILE A 61 -7.56 -11.43 1.23
CA ILE A 61 -8.72 -10.71 0.68
C ILE A 61 -8.37 -9.97 -0.61
N LEU A 62 -7.20 -9.32 -0.68
CA LEU A 62 -6.77 -8.63 -1.90
C LEU A 62 -6.57 -9.61 -3.05
N GLU A 63 -5.92 -10.74 -2.81
CA GLU A 63 -5.78 -11.81 -3.81
C GLU A 63 -7.14 -12.25 -4.35
N ARG A 64 -8.14 -12.41 -3.46
CA ARG A 64 -9.50 -12.74 -3.88
C ARG A 64 -10.16 -11.62 -4.71
N MET A 65 -9.87 -10.35 -4.42
CA MET A 65 -10.36 -9.22 -5.21
C MET A 65 -9.72 -9.20 -6.62
N GLU A 66 -8.42 -9.52 -6.74
CA GLU A 66 -7.74 -9.66 -8.03
C GLU A 66 -8.35 -10.78 -8.87
N GLU A 67 -8.62 -11.93 -8.24
CA GLU A 67 -9.28 -13.06 -8.91
C GLU A 67 -10.67 -12.68 -9.43
N LEU A 68 -11.44 -11.86 -8.70
CA LEU A 68 -12.74 -11.37 -9.16
C LEU A 68 -12.60 -10.40 -10.33
N LEU A 69 -11.59 -9.53 -10.32
CA LEU A 69 -11.34 -8.59 -11.41
C LEU A 69 -10.93 -9.30 -12.70
N ALA A 70 -10.12 -10.36 -12.60
CA ALA A 70 -9.69 -11.16 -13.73
C ALA A 70 -10.73 -12.21 -14.18
N HIS A 71 -11.83 -12.38 -13.43
CA HIS A 71 -12.81 -13.43 -13.70
C HIS A 71 -13.52 -13.19 -15.04
N PRO A 72 -13.62 -14.20 -15.92
CA PRO A 72 -14.34 -14.05 -17.18
C PRO A 72 -15.82 -13.74 -16.96
N PRO A 73 -16.48 -12.99 -17.86
CA PRO A 73 -17.90 -12.70 -17.74
C PRO A 73 -18.73 -13.99 -17.86
N ILE A 74 -19.66 -14.19 -16.93
CA ILE A 74 -20.61 -15.30 -16.88
C ILE A 74 -21.99 -14.81 -16.42
N ASP A 75 -23.03 -15.62 -16.61
CA ASP A 75 -24.43 -15.26 -16.28
C ASP A 75 -24.64 -14.78 -14.84
N ARG A 76 -23.83 -15.30 -13.89
CA ARG A 76 -23.82 -14.86 -12.49
C ARG A 76 -22.39 -14.67 -12.01
N MET A 77 -21.93 -13.43 -12.05
CA MET A 77 -20.61 -13.08 -11.54
C MET A 77 -20.48 -13.42 -10.05
N PRO A 78 -19.32 -13.96 -9.63
CA PRO A 78 -19.02 -14.18 -8.22
C PRO A 78 -18.92 -12.85 -7.46
N ASN A 79 -19.30 -12.86 -6.18
CA ASN A 79 -19.28 -11.69 -5.30
C ASN A 79 -18.50 -12.00 -4.01
N LEU A 80 -17.91 -10.97 -3.38
CA LEU A 80 -17.16 -11.10 -2.12
C LEU A 80 -17.78 -10.21 -1.03
N LEU A 81 -18.15 -10.83 0.10
CA LEU A 81 -18.62 -10.13 1.30
C LEU A 81 -17.51 -10.11 2.36
N ILE A 82 -17.09 -8.91 2.78
CA ILE A 82 -16.05 -8.72 3.80
C ILE A 82 -16.71 -8.24 5.11
N VAL A 83 -16.80 -9.12 6.10
CA VAL A 83 -17.31 -8.79 7.43
C VAL A 83 -16.14 -8.62 8.41
N ALA A 84 -16.08 -7.48 9.08
CA ALA A 84 -15.13 -7.24 10.18
C ALA A 84 -15.69 -6.16 11.13
N CYS A 85 -15.16 -6.04 12.35
CA CYS A 85 -15.53 -4.93 13.25
C CYS A 85 -15.03 -3.58 12.71
N SER A 86 -15.57 -2.47 13.20
CA SER A 86 -15.06 -1.12 12.93
C SER A 86 -13.56 -1.03 13.24
N ASN A 87 -12.85 -0.15 12.53
CA ASN A 87 -11.40 0.07 12.66
C ASN A 87 -10.47 -1.11 12.26
N ASN A 88 -10.99 -2.22 11.70
CA ASN A 88 -10.16 -3.33 11.18
C ASN A 88 -9.53 -3.06 9.79
N GLY A 89 -9.30 -1.81 9.43
CA GLY A 89 -8.62 -1.49 8.18
C GLY A 89 -9.39 -1.78 6.87
N LYS A 90 -10.69 -2.12 6.91
CA LYS A 90 -11.52 -2.36 5.70
C LYS A 90 -11.43 -1.22 4.68
N THR A 91 -11.51 0.03 5.15
CA THR A 91 -11.36 1.20 4.28
C THR A 91 -9.98 1.23 3.61
N ASN A 92 -8.91 0.94 4.35
CA ASN A 92 -7.55 0.96 3.82
C ASN A 92 -7.30 -0.20 2.86
N LEU A 93 -7.91 -1.36 3.11
CA LEU A 93 -7.91 -2.50 2.22
C LEU A 93 -8.50 -2.15 0.85
N LEU A 94 -9.72 -1.58 0.84
CA LEU A 94 -10.39 -1.16 -0.39
C LEU A 94 -9.62 -0.05 -1.10
N ARG A 95 -9.09 0.94 -0.38
CA ARG A 95 -8.24 1.99 -0.96
C ARG A 95 -7.01 1.41 -1.64
N ARG A 96 -6.33 0.45 -1.02
CA ARG A 96 -5.16 -0.21 -1.63
C ARG A 96 -5.52 -0.90 -2.95
N PHE A 97 -6.67 -1.57 -3.00
CA PHE A 97 -7.13 -2.18 -4.24
C PHE A 97 -7.38 -1.13 -5.33
N MET A 98 -7.96 0.03 -4.99
CA MET A 98 -8.14 1.15 -5.93
C MET A 98 -6.82 1.78 -6.37
N ASP A 99 -5.87 1.98 -5.44
CA ASP A 99 -4.55 2.55 -5.74
C ASP A 99 -3.75 1.67 -6.72
N ASN A 100 -3.95 0.35 -6.66
CA ASN A 100 -3.35 -0.62 -7.58
C ASN A 100 -4.03 -0.66 -8.96
N HIS A 101 -5.24 -0.10 -9.09
CA HIS A 101 -6.04 -0.11 -10.31
C HIS A 101 -6.47 1.31 -10.69
N PRO A 102 -5.51 2.19 -11.00
CA PRO A 102 -5.82 3.56 -11.37
C PRO A 102 -6.63 3.59 -12.68
N PRO A 103 -7.55 4.56 -12.84
CA PRO A 103 -8.19 4.81 -14.12
C PRO A 103 -7.16 5.12 -15.20
N ASP A 104 -7.29 4.48 -16.36
CA ASP A 104 -6.55 4.85 -17.56
C ASP A 104 -7.37 5.87 -18.34
N GLN A 105 -6.77 7.04 -18.61
CA GLN A 105 -7.41 8.10 -19.39
C GLN A 105 -7.63 7.68 -20.84
N ASN A 106 -6.91 6.67 -21.32
CA ASN A 106 -7.02 6.10 -22.66
C ASN A 106 -7.08 7.20 -23.75
N PRO A 107 -6.04 8.04 -23.88
CA PRO A 107 -6.09 9.26 -24.70
C PRO A 107 -6.31 9.00 -26.20
N GLU A 108 -6.04 7.78 -26.67
CA GLU A 108 -6.28 7.36 -28.06
C GLU A 108 -7.64 6.66 -28.26
N GLY A 109 -8.38 6.39 -27.17
CA GLY A 109 -9.69 5.74 -27.23
C GLY A 109 -10.85 6.70 -27.01
N GLU A 110 -12.07 6.20 -27.22
CA GLU A 110 -13.31 6.98 -27.07
C GLU A 110 -13.70 7.23 -25.61
N ALA A 111 -13.20 6.41 -24.68
CA ALA A 111 -13.55 6.49 -23.26
C ALA A 111 -12.40 6.05 -22.35
N ALA A 112 -12.37 6.63 -21.16
CA ALA A 112 -11.48 6.22 -20.08
C ALA A 112 -11.81 4.80 -19.62
N ILE A 113 -10.77 4.03 -19.32
CA ILE A 113 -10.89 2.66 -18.81
C ILE A 113 -10.80 2.73 -17.28
N VAL A 114 -11.88 2.34 -16.61
CA VAL A 114 -11.98 2.38 -15.14
C VAL A 114 -12.18 0.96 -14.62
N PRO A 115 -11.12 0.27 -14.14
CA PRO A 115 -11.21 -1.15 -13.77
C PRO A 115 -12.11 -1.41 -12.56
N ALA A 116 -12.18 -0.46 -11.61
CA ALA A 116 -12.94 -0.60 -10.39
C ALA A 116 -13.57 0.73 -9.96
N VAL A 117 -14.73 0.66 -9.31
CA VAL A 117 -15.41 1.81 -8.72
C VAL A 117 -15.72 1.52 -7.26
N MET A 118 -15.34 2.45 -6.37
CA MET A 118 -15.63 2.35 -4.94
C MET A 118 -16.80 3.27 -4.58
N VAL A 119 -17.89 2.68 -4.08
CA VAL A 119 -19.05 3.42 -3.54
C VAL A 119 -19.05 3.30 -2.02
N ARG A 120 -19.19 4.43 -1.32
CA ARG A 120 -19.34 4.47 0.14
C ARG A 120 -20.68 5.06 0.50
N LEU A 121 -21.44 4.33 1.30
CA LEU A 121 -22.67 4.81 1.91
C LEU A 121 -22.33 5.33 3.31
N SER A 122 -22.79 6.54 3.63
CA SER A 122 -22.89 6.97 5.03
C SER A 122 -23.92 6.10 5.74
N SER A 123 -23.80 5.93 7.06
CA SER A 123 -24.84 5.25 7.83
C SER A 123 -26.20 5.83 7.48
N PRO A 124 -27.25 4.99 7.32
CA PRO A 124 -28.59 5.51 7.16
C PRO A 124 -28.92 6.38 8.36
N ASP A 125 -29.51 7.55 8.10
CA ASP A 125 -30.02 8.44 9.13
C ASP A 125 -31.24 7.74 9.75
N ILE A 126 -31.00 7.00 10.82
CA ILE A 126 -32.04 6.40 11.65
C ILE A 126 -32.42 7.44 12.70
N GLY A 127 -33.27 8.38 12.29
CA GLY A 127 -33.95 9.32 13.18
C GLY A 127 -34.91 8.63 14.14
#